data_AF-A0A2U2XAT6-F1
#
_entry.id   AF-A0A2U2XAT6-F1
#
_cell.length_a   1.000
_cell.length_b   1.000
_cell.length_c   1.000
_cell.angle_alpha   90.00
_cell.angle_beta   90.00
_cell.angle_gamma   90.00
#
_symmetry.space_group_name_H-M   'P 1'
#
loop_
_entity.id
_entity.type
_entity.pdbx_description
1 polymer ?
#
loop_
_entity_poly.entity_id
_entity_poly.type
_entity_poly.pdbx_seq_one_letter_code
_entity_poly.pdbx_strand_id
1 'polypeptide(L)'
;MKNIFFLSISMISLSLFVSCNKNERYNCMNGNCIESKNGKFRSLSECEEFCIPTADPVIFNPDLVYGEVSDVEGNVYKTISINGELWMAEDLKTSRYSNGDTINHVIDEYEWSVSAEGAWCYFANDVNNGVTKSKLYNWHAVNDSRNICPEGWHVPTLSEYEELESYLDTIKPINEAGNKMKSTGTLNLGSGYWADPNEGASNYSGFSGLPNGLRNREGSFVRIGLTHPGGSGSWWTSTDINSFGNLNGFSILLTTHNKTLIYQDRRQTSGQCVRCKQDN
;
A
#
# COMPACT_ATOMS: atom_id res chain seq x y z
N MET A 1 -41.80 -57.13 25.32
CA MET A 1 -41.83 -56.91 23.86
C MET A 1 -40.53 -56.18 23.48
N LYS A 2 -39.70 -56.85 22.65
CA LYS A 2 -38.52 -56.39 21.89
C LYS A 2 -37.23 -55.93 22.62
N ASN A 3 -36.26 -56.86 22.59
CA ASN A 3 -34.78 -56.80 22.44
C ASN A 3 -34.18 -55.46 21.92
N ILE A 4 -32.93 -55.08 22.21
CA ILE A 4 -31.67 -55.63 21.63
C ILE A 4 -30.42 -55.08 22.38
N PHE A 5 -29.38 -55.93 22.49
CA PHE A 5 -27.99 -55.70 22.96
C PHE A 5 -27.21 -54.67 22.11
N PHE A 6 -26.11 -54.08 22.63
CA PHE A 6 -24.72 -54.27 22.12
C PHE A 6 -23.68 -53.29 22.74
N LEU A 7 -22.60 -53.90 23.21
CA LEU A 7 -21.16 -53.53 23.21
C LEU A 7 -20.58 -52.24 23.85
N SER A 8 -19.52 -52.50 24.63
CA SER A 8 -18.47 -51.59 25.10
C SER A 8 -17.74 -50.83 23.98
N ILE A 9 -17.11 -49.68 24.30
CA ILE A 9 -15.72 -49.36 23.92
C ILE A 9 -15.21 -48.16 24.73
N SER A 10 -14.01 -48.35 25.28
CA SER A 10 -13.11 -47.38 25.90
C SER A 10 -12.90 -46.13 25.04
N MET A 11 -13.11 -44.93 25.60
CA MET A 11 -12.65 -43.68 24.99
C MET A 11 -11.11 -43.63 25.06
N ILE A 12 -10.48 -44.04 23.96
CA ILE A 12 -9.08 -43.78 23.66
C ILE A 12 -8.96 -42.27 23.41
N SER A 13 -8.16 -41.59 24.22
CA SER A 13 -7.69 -40.24 23.90
C SER A 13 -6.89 -40.33 22.60
N LEU A 14 -7.46 -39.83 21.51
CA LEU A 14 -6.74 -39.65 20.26
C LEU A 14 -5.77 -38.49 20.43
N SER A 15 -4.62 -38.75 21.04
CA SER A 15 -3.45 -37.89 20.93
C SER A 15 -3.08 -37.86 19.45
N LEU A 16 -3.45 -36.77 18.77
CA LEU A 16 -2.90 -36.40 17.47
C LEU A 16 -1.39 -36.34 17.65
N PHE A 17 -0.70 -37.36 17.15
CA PHE A 17 0.73 -37.32 16.94
C PHE A 17 0.99 -36.18 15.98
N VAL A 18 1.47 -35.04 16.49
CA VAL A 18 2.29 -34.14 15.70
C VAL A 18 3.52 -34.94 15.34
N SER A 19 3.50 -35.55 14.16
CA SER A 19 4.68 -36.14 13.56
C SER A 19 5.66 -35.00 13.36
N CYS A 20 6.59 -34.83 14.30
CA CYS A 20 7.72 -33.92 14.15
C CYS A 20 8.59 -34.50 13.04
N ASN A 21 8.36 -34.05 11.81
CA ASN A 21 9.13 -34.46 10.66
C ASN A 21 10.53 -33.83 10.80
N LYS A 22 11.47 -34.56 11.41
CA LYS A 22 12.77 -34.05 11.89
C LYS A 22 13.70 -33.48 10.78
N ASN A 23 13.26 -33.48 9.53
CA ASN A 23 14.02 -33.03 8.37
C ASN A 23 13.40 -31.85 7.64
N GLU A 24 12.22 -31.38 8.05
CA GLU A 24 11.66 -30.14 7.50
C GLU A 24 12.51 -28.97 7.97
N ARG A 25 13.00 -28.17 7.03
CA ARG A 25 13.68 -26.93 7.32
C ARG A 25 12.94 -25.81 6.62
N TYR A 26 12.95 -24.63 7.23
CA TYR A 26 12.15 -23.51 6.79
C TYR A 26 13.05 -22.30 6.53
N ASN A 27 12.69 -21.49 5.54
CA ASN A 27 13.24 -20.16 5.29
C ASN A 27 12.12 -19.12 5.43
N CYS A 28 12.52 -17.88 5.68
CA CYS A 28 11.60 -16.74 5.61
C CYS A 28 11.68 -16.13 4.21
N MET A 29 10.55 -16.00 3.52
CA MET A 29 10.42 -15.19 2.30
C MET A 29 9.19 -14.31 2.45
N ASN A 30 9.37 -12.99 2.32
CA ASN A 30 8.29 -11.99 2.39
C ASN A 30 7.40 -12.13 3.63
N GLY A 31 7.99 -12.38 4.81
CA GLY A 31 7.24 -12.54 6.06
C GLY A 31 6.44 -13.84 6.17
N ASN A 32 6.65 -14.78 5.26
CA ASN A 32 6.06 -16.11 5.31
C ASN A 32 7.13 -17.19 5.42
N CYS A 33 6.80 -18.23 6.19
CA CYS A 33 7.64 -19.42 6.32
C CYS A 33 7.40 -20.39 5.16
N ILE A 34 8.48 -20.71 4.46
CA ILE A 34 8.46 -21.65 3.34
C ILE A 34 9.37 -22.83 3.62
N GLU A 35 8.89 -24.04 3.32
CA GLU A 35 9.70 -25.25 3.46
C GLU A 35 10.82 -25.28 2.41
N SER A 36 12.04 -25.61 2.83
CA SER A 36 13.21 -25.69 1.95
C SER A 36 14.22 -26.71 2.47
N LYS A 37 14.84 -27.47 1.57
CA LYS A 37 15.89 -28.46 1.92
C LYS A 37 17.13 -27.82 2.58
N ASN A 38 17.35 -26.53 2.33
CA ASN A 38 18.47 -25.75 2.90
C ASN A 38 17.98 -24.68 3.89
N GLY A 39 16.81 -24.90 4.52
CA GLY A 39 16.20 -23.93 5.43
C GLY A 39 17.07 -23.56 6.63
N LYS A 40 17.02 -22.28 7.03
CA LYS A 40 17.69 -21.72 8.21
C LYS A 40 17.05 -22.19 9.53
N PHE A 41 15.73 -22.30 9.55
CA PHE A 41 14.94 -22.65 10.73
C PHE A 41 14.59 -24.15 10.73
N ARG A 42 14.47 -24.75 11.91
CA ARG A 42 14.30 -26.20 12.09
C ARG A 42 12.86 -26.60 12.39
N SER A 43 11.97 -25.63 12.56
CA SER A 43 10.52 -25.86 12.62
C SER A 43 9.77 -24.67 12.03
N LEU A 44 8.50 -24.92 11.68
CA LEU A 44 7.58 -23.86 11.26
C LEU A 44 7.39 -22.84 12.38
N SER A 45 7.20 -23.30 13.62
CA SER A 45 7.00 -22.41 14.77
C SER A 45 8.19 -21.49 15.06
N GLU A 46 9.42 -22.02 14.96
CA GLU A 46 10.65 -21.23 15.09
C GLU A 46 10.71 -20.23 13.93
N CYS A 47 10.42 -20.68 12.71
CA CYS A 47 10.34 -19.78 11.59
C CYS A 47 9.28 -18.69 11.80
N GLU A 48 8.07 -18.98 12.25
CA GLU A 48 6.98 -18.02 12.44
C GLU A 48 7.28 -16.98 13.54
N GLU A 49 8.00 -17.38 14.58
CA GLU A 49 8.44 -16.48 15.66
C GLU A 49 9.50 -15.47 15.19
N PHE A 50 10.33 -15.85 14.20
CA PHE A 50 11.38 -14.97 13.64
C PHE A 50 11.02 -14.35 12.28
N CYS A 51 10.08 -14.94 11.56
CA CYS A 51 9.53 -14.50 10.28
C CYS A 51 8.27 -13.69 10.54
N ILE A 52 8.38 -12.76 11.49
CA ILE A 52 7.37 -11.73 11.71
C ILE A 52 7.49 -10.78 10.51
N PRO A 53 6.39 -10.36 9.85
CA PRO A 53 6.44 -9.21 8.97
C PRO A 53 6.67 -7.96 9.83
N THR A 54 7.93 -7.69 10.17
CA THR A 54 8.38 -6.47 10.90
C THR A 54 9.46 -5.70 10.17
N ALA A 55 9.78 -6.07 8.93
CA ALA A 55 10.29 -5.07 8.02
C ALA A 55 9.08 -4.21 7.65
N ASP A 56 9.14 -2.92 7.95
CA ASP A 56 8.27 -1.96 7.30
C ASP A 56 8.34 -2.27 5.79
N PRO A 57 7.22 -2.60 5.14
CA PRO A 57 7.23 -2.86 3.71
C PRO A 57 7.70 -1.67 2.89
N VAL A 58 7.81 -0.47 3.48
CA VAL A 58 8.41 0.67 2.81
C VAL A 58 9.94 0.61 2.89
N ILE A 59 10.59 0.60 1.73
CA ILE A 59 12.04 0.74 1.63
C ILE A 59 12.40 2.22 1.66
N PHE A 60 12.68 2.71 2.87
CA PHE A 60 13.16 4.07 3.10
C PHE A 60 14.61 4.26 2.64
N ASN A 61 14.96 5.50 2.33
CA ASN A 61 16.33 5.88 2.04
C ASN A 61 17.11 5.99 3.37
N PRO A 62 18.13 5.15 3.61
CA PRO A 62 18.85 5.12 4.90
C PRO A 62 19.67 6.38 5.17
N ASP A 63 19.94 7.20 4.14
CA ASP A 63 20.72 8.44 4.25
C ASP A 63 19.85 9.64 4.66
N LEU A 64 18.54 9.47 4.79
CA LEU A 64 17.59 10.52 5.16
C LEU A 64 17.08 10.33 6.59
N VAL A 65 16.72 11.44 7.22
CA VAL A 65 16.11 11.45 8.56
C VAL A 65 14.61 11.61 8.42
N TYR A 66 13.87 10.67 8.99
CA TYR A 66 12.41 10.65 8.95
C TYR A 66 11.83 11.07 10.30
N GLY A 67 10.80 11.90 10.25
CA GLY A 67 9.92 12.18 11.38
C GLY A 67 8.74 11.20 11.42
N GLU A 68 7.75 11.50 12.25
CA GLU A 68 6.53 10.71 12.38
C GLU A 68 5.30 11.61 12.56
N VAL A 69 4.14 11.11 12.12
CA VAL A 69 2.82 11.67 12.40
C VAL A 69 1.85 10.51 12.68
N SER A 70 0.83 10.72 13.49
CA SER A 70 -0.22 9.73 13.74
C SER A 70 -1.58 10.24 13.32
N ASP A 71 -2.42 9.35 12.78
CA ASP A 71 -3.83 9.65 12.53
C ASP A 71 -4.72 9.42 13.76
N VAL A 72 -6.03 9.66 13.60
CA VAL A 72 -7.04 9.51 14.66
C VAL A 72 -7.18 8.07 15.17
N GLU A 73 -6.71 7.07 14.42
CA GLU A 73 -6.71 5.65 14.81
C GLU A 73 -5.38 5.23 15.46
N GLY A 74 -4.40 6.13 15.56
CA GLY A 74 -3.08 5.85 16.10
C GLY A 74 -2.16 5.13 15.12
N ASN A 75 -2.49 5.08 13.81
CA ASN A 75 -1.53 4.61 12.82
C ASN A 75 -0.40 5.63 12.74
N VAL A 76 0.85 5.17 12.90
CA VAL A 76 2.05 6.01 12.80
C VAL A 76 2.59 5.93 11.37
N TYR A 77 2.92 7.08 10.80
CA TYR A 77 3.47 7.22 9.46
C TYR A 77 4.79 8.00 9.51
N LYS A 78 5.80 7.53 8.79
CA LYS A 78 7.03 8.28 8.56
C LYS A 78 6.77 9.55 7.76
N THR A 79 7.49 10.60 8.09
CA THR A 79 7.44 11.90 7.40
C THR A 79 8.83 12.31 6.95
N ILE A 80 8.89 13.09 5.86
CA ILE A 80 10.14 13.56 5.26
C ILE A 80 10.01 15.01 4.85
N SER A 81 11.06 15.81 5.11
CA SER A 81 11.13 17.19 4.67
C SER A 81 11.69 17.24 3.25
N ILE A 82 10.89 17.71 2.29
CA ILE A 82 11.29 17.92 0.90
C ILE A 82 11.11 19.40 0.57
N ASN A 83 12.20 20.06 0.18
CA ASN A 83 12.21 21.51 -0.09
C ASN A 83 11.69 22.39 1.08
N GLY A 84 11.87 21.94 2.32
CA GLY A 84 11.40 22.67 3.51
C GLY A 84 9.93 22.44 3.85
N GLU A 85 9.20 21.66 3.05
CA GLU A 85 7.83 21.23 3.33
C GLU A 85 7.80 19.80 3.83
N LEU A 86 6.90 19.49 4.75
CA LEU A 86 6.81 18.17 5.36
C LEU A 86 5.76 17.30 4.65
N TRP A 87 6.21 16.15 4.14
CA TRP A 87 5.40 15.18 3.42
C TRP A 87 5.36 13.85 4.18
N MET A 88 4.28 13.10 4.05
CA MET A 88 4.30 11.69 4.43
C MET A 88 5.21 10.90 3.48
N ALA A 89 5.99 9.98 4.03
CA ALA A 89 6.82 9.02 3.30
C ALA A 89 6.13 7.66 3.12
N GLU A 90 4.94 7.50 3.70
CA GLU A 90 4.10 6.31 3.62
C GLU A 90 2.70 6.66 3.12
N ASP A 91 1.97 5.65 2.65
CA ASP A 91 0.58 5.81 2.23
C ASP A 91 -0.36 5.65 3.42
N LEU A 92 -1.48 6.37 3.41
CA LEU A 92 -2.48 6.32 4.47
C LEU A 92 -3.09 4.92 4.64
N LYS A 93 -3.28 4.55 5.90
CA LYS A 93 -3.84 3.26 6.36
C LYS A 93 -5.11 3.47 7.21
N THR A 94 -5.61 4.70 7.34
CA THR A 94 -6.81 5.02 8.13
C THR A 94 -8.11 4.43 7.57
N SER A 95 -9.05 4.10 8.44
CA SER A 95 -10.46 3.79 8.13
C SER A 95 -11.40 4.91 8.58
N ARG A 96 -10.84 6.03 9.05
CA ARG A 96 -11.59 7.15 9.61
C ARG A 96 -11.11 8.48 9.05
N TYR A 97 -12.05 9.40 8.93
CA TYR A 97 -11.75 10.81 8.75
C TYR A 97 -11.13 11.38 10.02
N SER A 98 -10.51 12.56 9.92
CA SER A 98 -9.80 13.23 11.02
C SER A 98 -10.71 13.50 12.23
N ASN A 99 -12.01 13.72 12.00
CA ASN A 99 -13.01 13.90 13.05
C ASN A 99 -13.45 12.59 13.74
N GLY A 100 -12.92 11.44 13.33
CA GLY A 100 -13.23 10.11 13.87
C GLY A 100 -14.38 9.39 13.17
N ASP A 101 -15.09 10.02 12.23
CA ASP A 101 -16.15 9.37 11.46
C ASP A 101 -15.57 8.25 10.60
N THR A 102 -16.33 7.17 10.43
CA THR A 102 -15.91 6.02 9.61
C THR A 102 -16.01 6.33 8.12
N ILE A 103 -15.01 5.91 7.37
CA ILE A 103 -15.05 5.83 5.91
C ILE A 103 -15.58 4.44 5.52
N ASN A 104 -16.46 4.34 4.53
CA ASN A 104 -17.10 3.08 4.17
C ASN A 104 -16.07 2.07 3.63
N HIS A 105 -16.04 0.86 4.19
CA HIS A 105 -15.25 -0.23 3.63
C HIS A 105 -16.07 -0.95 2.56
N VAL A 106 -15.73 -0.76 1.28
CA VAL A 106 -16.53 -1.27 0.15
C VAL A 106 -15.69 -2.24 -0.66
N ILE A 107 -16.02 -3.54 -0.58
CA ILE A 107 -15.31 -4.60 -1.30
C ILE A 107 -16.02 -5.06 -2.56
N ASP A 108 -17.34 -4.89 -2.63
CA ASP A 108 -18.13 -5.25 -3.80
C ASP A 108 -17.80 -4.34 -4.99
N GLU A 109 -17.69 -4.94 -6.17
CA GLU A 109 -17.32 -4.24 -7.41
C GLU A 109 -18.40 -3.25 -7.84
N TYR A 110 -19.65 -3.66 -7.79
CA TYR A 110 -20.78 -2.83 -8.20
C TYR A 110 -21.00 -1.68 -7.22
N GLU A 111 -21.05 -1.96 -5.91
CA GLU A 111 -21.19 -0.93 -4.86
C GLU A 111 -20.09 0.13 -4.97
N TRP A 112 -18.84 -0.30 -5.22
CA TRP A 112 -17.73 0.63 -5.43
C TRP A 112 -17.95 1.52 -6.66
N SER A 113 -18.33 0.92 -7.79
CA SER A 113 -18.49 1.62 -9.06
C SER A 113 -19.57 2.70 -9.05
N VAL A 114 -20.53 2.60 -8.12
CA VAL A 114 -21.66 3.55 -7.97
C VAL A 114 -21.60 4.37 -6.68
N SER A 115 -20.55 4.22 -5.86
CA SER A 115 -20.44 4.92 -4.57
C SER A 115 -20.36 6.44 -4.78
N ALA A 116 -21.30 7.17 -4.16
CA ALA A 116 -21.28 8.63 -4.08
C ALA A 116 -20.68 9.15 -2.77
N GLU A 117 -20.37 8.24 -1.83
CA GLU A 117 -19.78 8.54 -0.53
C GLU A 117 -18.32 8.10 -0.50
N GLY A 118 -17.57 8.62 0.48
CA GLY A 118 -16.20 8.19 0.74
C GLY A 118 -16.10 6.70 1.04
N ALA A 119 -15.23 6.03 0.31
CA ALA A 119 -15.01 4.60 0.42
C ALA A 119 -13.52 4.24 0.41
N TRP A 120 -13.18 3.15 1.08
CA TRP A 120 -11.86 2.55 1.04
C TRP A 120 -11.93 1.03 0.87
N CYS A 121 -10.84 0.43 0.39
CA CYS A 121 -10.61 -1.01 0.39
C CYS A 121 -9.11 -1.32 0.42
N TYR A 122 -8.74 -2.55 0.76
CA TYR A 122 -7.39 -3.04 0.45
C TYR A 122 -7.27 -3.35 -1.04
N PHE A 123 -6.05 -3.33 -1.56
CA PHE A 123 -5.81 -3.86 -2.90
C PHE A 123 -6.26 -5.33 -2.98
N ALA A 124 -6.97 -5.68 -4.06
CA ALA A 124 -7.59 -7.00 -4.26
C ALA A 124 -8.47 -7.48 -3.08
N ASN A 125 -9.00 -6.55 -2.28
CA ASN A 125 -9.80 -6.82 -1.08
C ASN A 125 -9.11 -7.73 -0.04
N ASP A 126 -7.77 -7.73 -0.01
CA ASP A 126 -6.99 -8.55 0.90
C ASP A 126 -5.87 -7.71 1.52
N VAL A 127 -5.85 -7.70 2.86
CA VAL A 127 -4.83 -6.99 3.65
C VAL A 127 -3.40 -7.45 3.32
N ASN A 128 -3.24 -8.67 2.80
CA ASN A 128 -1.95 -9.26 2.45
C ASN A 128 -1.55 -9.03 0.98
N ASN A 129 -2.47 -8.57 0.12
CA ASN A 129 -2.18 -8.35 -1.30
C ASN A 129 -1.71 -6.92 -1.62
N GLY A 130 -1.73 -6.00 -0.65
CA GLY A 130 -1.13 -4.68 -0.77
C GLY A 130 0.35 -4.70 -0.42
N VAL A 131 1.15 -3.84 -1.06
CA VAL A 131 2.60 -3.76 -0.77
C VAL A 131 2.84 -3.33 0.69
N THR A 132 1.96 -2.53 1.30
CA THR A 132 2.19 -1.90 2.62
C THR A 132 1.03 -1.98 3.63
N LYS A 133 0.08 -2.89 3.46
CA LYS A 133 -1.26 -2.78 4.10
C LYS A 133 -1.90 -1.39 3.87
N SER A 134 -1.43 -0.67 2.84
CA SER A 134 -2.00 0.60 2.41
C SER A 134 -3.42 0.36 1.89
N LYS A 135 -4.25 1.39 2.06
CA LYS A 135 -5.63 1.36 1.58
C LYS A 135 -5.72 2.18 0.29
N LEU A 136 -6.66 1.77 -0.55
CA LEU A 136 -7.11 2.53 -1.70
C LEU A 136 -8.39 3.27 -1.31
N TYR A 137 -8.45 4.56 -1.59
CA TYR A 137 -9.57 5.43 -1.29
C TYR A 137 -10.17 5.95 -2.59
N ASN A 138 -11.49 6.15 -2.62
CA ASN A 138 -12.11 6.88 -3.72
C ASN A 138 -11.95 8.40 -3.54
N TRP A 139 -12.25 9.17 -4.58
CA TRP A 139 -12.13 10.62 -4.54
C TRP A 139 -13.08 11.26 -3.54
N HIS A 140 -14.25 10.67 -3.31
CA HIS A 140 -15.21 11.15 -2.34
C HIS A 140 -14.65 11.13 -0.91
N ALA A 141 -13.77 10.18 -0.58
CA ALA A 141 -13.08 10.16 0.70
C ALA A 141 -11.97 11.23 0.77
N VAL A 142 -11.30 11.49 -0.35
CA VAL A 142 -10.23 12.49 -0.47
C VAL A 142 -10.75 13.92 -0.38
N ASN A 143 -11.86 14.21 -1.06
CA ASN A 143 -12.46 15.54 -1.14
C ASN A 143 -13.61 15.74 -0.13
N ASP A 144 -13.56 15.04 1.00
CA ASP A 144 -14.54 15.17 2.08
C ASP A 144 -14.15 16.32 3.02
N SER A 145 -15.14 17.12 3.42
CA SER A 145 -14.96 18.20 4.41
C SER A 145 -14.42 17.76 5.77
N ARG A 146 -14.57 16.47 6.11
CA ARG A 146 -14.09 15.89 7.37
C ARG A 146 -12.58 15.62 7.38
N ASN A 147 -11.91 15.79 6.22
CA ASN A 147 -10.49 15.53 5.99
C ASN A 147 -10.06 14.08 6.27
N ILE A 148 -9.34 13.45 5.36
CA ILE A 148 -8.84 12.08 5.55
C ILE A 148 -7.46 12.04 6.22
N CYS A 149 -6.72 13.14 6.15
CA CYS A 149 -5.37 13.24 6.71
C CYS A 149 -5.40 13.51 8.23
N PRO A 150 -4.27 13.29 8.94
CA PRO A 150 -4.11 13.72 10.32
C PRO A 150 -4.42 15.21 10.53
N GLU A 151 -4.72 15.61 11.77
CA GLU A 151 -4.91 17.02 12.10
C GLU A 151 -3.65 17.85 11.78
N GLY A 152 -3.82 18.99 11.09
CA GLY A 152 -2.72 19.82 10.60
C GLY A 152 -2.07 19.28 9.32
N TRP A 153 -2.73 18.37 8.62
CA TRP A 153 -2.29 17.80 7.34
C TRP A 153 -3.44 17.74 6.35
N HIS A 154 -3.11 17.82 5.06
CA HIS A 154 -4.07 17.74 3.96
C HIS A 154 -3.58 16.79 2.85
N VAL A 155 -4.49 16.39 1.98
CA VAL A 155 -4.14 15.71 0.72
C VAL A 155 -3.57 16.77 -0.24
N PRO A 156 -2.33 16.62 -0.75
CA PRO A 156 -1.67 17.61 -1.58
C PRO A 156 -2.49 17.95 -2.82
N THR A 157 -2.49 19.22 -3.19
CA THR A 157 -3.05 19.71 -4.44
C THR A 157 -2.17 19.31 -5.64
N LEU A 158 -2.68 19.45 -6.85
CA LEU A 158 -1.89 19.27 -8.07
C LEU A 158 -0.69 20.22 -8.08
N SER A 159 -0.88 21.49 -7.73
CA SER A 159 0.20 22.48 -7.73
C SER A 159 1.32 22.13 -6.75
N GLU A 160 1.01 21.56 -5.59
CA GLU A 160 2.04 21.12 -4.62
C GLU A 160 2.84 19.92 -5.15
N TYR A 161 2.21 19.02 -5.90
CA TYR A 161 2.93 17.97 -6.60
C TYR A 161 3.79 18.51 -7.75
N GLU A 162 3.34 19.54 -8.47
CA GLU A 162 4.12 20.22 -9.51
C GLU A 162 5.34 20.96 -8.92
N GLU A 163 5.19 21.57 -7.75
CA GLU A 163 6.30 22.19 -7.00
C GLU A 163 7.32 21.15 -6.54
N LEU A 164 6.84 20.01 -6.00
CA LEU A 164 7.68 18.86 -5.66
C LEU A 164 8.44 18.32 -6.89
N GLU A 165 7.76 18.11 -8.01
CA GLU A 165 8.38 17.68 -9.26
C GLU A 165 9.45 18.68 -9.71
N SER A 166 9.12 19.97 -9.75
CA SER A 166 10.04 21.02 -10.17
C SER A 166 11.29 21.09 -9.29
N TYR A 167 11.16 20.85 -7.99
CA TYR A 167 12.29 20.76 -7.08
C TYR A 167 13.18 19.55 -7.38
N LEU A 168 12.58 18.39 -7.66
CA LEU A 168 13.32 17.15 -7.91
C LEU A 168 13.94 17.10 -9.32
N ASP A 169 13.38 17.80 -10.31
CA ASP A 169 13.89 17.90 -11.68
C ASP A 169 15.03 18.91 -11.82
N THR A 170 16.12 18.63 -11.10
CA THR A 170 17.32 19.47 -11.03
C THR A 170 18.08 19.60 -12.36
N ILE A 171 17.89 18.67 -13.30
CA ILE A 171 18.54 18.69 -14.63
C ILE A 171 17.49 18.55 -15.73
N LYS A 172 17.22 19.65 -16.43
CA LYS A 172 16.35 19.68 -17.61
C LYS A 172 17.17 19.46 -18.90
N PRO A 173 16.65 18.72 -19.90
CA PRO A 173 15.33 18.09 -19.98
C PRO A 173 15.31 16.63 -19.52
N ILE A 174 16.24 16.20 -18.64
CA ILE A 174 16.34 14.78 -18.27
C ILE A 174 15.09 14.35 -17.50
N ASN A 175 14.59 15.20 -16.60
CA ASN A 175 13.38 15.03 -15.78
C ASN A 175 13.33 13.63 -15.09
N GLU A 176 13.77 13.58 -13.84
CA GLU A 176 13.98 12.35 -13.07
C GLU A 176 13.19 12.30 -11.76
N ALA A 177 12.27 13.24 -11.54
CA ALA A 177 11.47 13.32 -10.33
C ALA A 177 10.79 11.97 -10.00
N GLY A 178 10.23 11.30 -10.99
CA GLY A 178 9.64 9.97 -10.81
C GLY A 178 10.62 8.95 -10.26
N ASN A 179 11.85 8.91 -10.79
CA ASN A 179 12.92 8.05 -10.27
C ASN A 179 13.37 8.45 -8.86
N LYS A 180 13.43 9.75 -8.55
CA LYS A 180 13.78 10.26 -7.22
C LYS A 180 12.68 10.06 -6.18
N MET A 181 11.44 9.84 -6.60
CA MET A 181 10.27 9.59 -5.75
C MET A 181 10.01 8.10 -5.49
N LYS A 182 10.31 7.22 -6.46
CA LYS A 182 10.15 5.77 -6.29
C LYS A 182 11.08 5.21 -5.21
N SER A 183 10.57 4.28 -4.42
CA SER A 183 11.40 3.35 -3.63
C SER A 183 12.32 2.53 -4.54
N THR A 184 13.44 2.08 -3.96
CA THR A 184 14.45 1.29 -4.68
C THR A 184 14.11 -0.20 -4.66
N GLY A 185 14.89 -0.98 -5.42
CA GLY A 185 14.77 -2.44 -5.45
C GLY A 185 13.66 -2.95 -6.39
N THR A 186 13.65 -4.27 -6.56
CA THR A 186 12.76 -4.99 -7.47
C THR A 186 12.31 -6.33 -6.89
N LEU A 187 11.20 -6.85 -7.41
CA LEU A 187 10.62 -8.12 -6.99
C LEU A 187 11.51 -9.32 -7.28
N ASN A 188 12.12 -9.40 -8.47
CA ASN A 188 12.97 -10.53 -8.85
C ASN A 188 14.23 -10.66 -7.99
N LEU A 189 14.76 -9.54 -7.48
CA LEU A 189 15.92 -9.48 -6.61
C LEU A 189 15.53 -9.65 -5.13
N GLY A 190 14.24 -9.69 -4.81
CA GLY A 190 13.75 -9.71 -3.43
C GLY A 190 14.15 -8.47 -2.64
N SER A 191 14.51 -7.39 -3.32
CA SER A 191 15.03 -6.15 -2.73
C SER A 191 14.02 -5.01 -2.73
N GLY A 192 12.85 -5.21 -3.35
CA GLY A 192 11.74 -4.26 -3.37
C GLY A 192 10.50 -4.79 -4.08
N TYR A 193 9.55 -3.90 -4.34
CA TYR A 193 8.21 -4.26 -4.79
C TYR A 193 7.89 -3.87 -6.23
N TRP A 194 8.76 -3.07 -6.85
CA TRP A 194 8.64 -2.72 -8.25
C TRP A 194 8.94 -3.92 -9.13
N ALA A 195 8.23 -4.03 -10.25
CA ALA A 195 8.61 -4.97 -11.30
C ALA A 195 9.99 -4.58 -11.86
N ASP A 196 10.65 -5.52 -12.52
CA ASP A 196 11.88 -5.21 -13.25
C ASP A 196 11.64 -4.24 -14.41
N PRO A 197 12.63 -3.35 -14.70
CA PRO A 197 13.93 -3.22 -14.04
C PRO A 197 13.98 -2.16 -12.93
N ASN A 198 12.91 -1.38 -12.72
CA ASN A 198 12.88 -0.18 -11.87
C ASN A 198 14.14 0.72 -11.99
N GLU A 199 14.63 0.88 -13.21
CA GLU A 199 15.95 1.46 -13.48
C GLU A 199 16.04 2.94 -13.08
N GLY A 200 17.09 3.30 -12.36
CA GLY A 200 17.36 4.65 -11.91
C GLY A 200 16.52 5.11 -10.71
N ALA A 201 15.62 4.28 -10.18
CA ALA A 201 14.93 4.58 -8.93
C ALA A 201 15.95 4.72 -7.80
N SER A 202 15.93 5.85 -7.10
CA SER A 202 16.93 6.21 -6.08
C SER A 202 16.33 6.51 -4.71
N ASN A 203 15.03 6.77 -4.64
CA ASN A 203 14.37 7.32 -3.46
C ASN A 203 15.09 8.55 -2.88
N TYR A 204 15.72 9.35 -3.74
CA TYR A 204 16.50 10.52 -3.33
C TYR A 204 15.68 11.52 -2.51
N SER A 205 14.39 11.67 -2.84
CA SER A 205 13.47 12.57 -2.13
C SER A 205 13.04 12.04 -0.76
N GLY A 206 13.19 10.75 -0.50
CA GLY A 206 12.59 10.08 0.66
C GLY A 206 11.08 9.89 0.58
N PHE A 207 10.43 10.32 -0.52
CA PHE A 207 9.00 10.06 -0.78
C PHE A 207 8.70 8.56 -0.63
N SER A 208 9.57 7.65 -1.08
CA SER A 208 9.41 6.21 -0.90
C SER A 208 8.13 5.65 -1.55
N GLY A 209 7.81 6.12 -2.76
CA GLY A 209 6.64 5.67 -3.52
C GLY A 209 6.70 4.18 -3.87
N LEU A 210 5.58 3.49 -3.75
CA LEU A 210 5.46 2.04 -3.97
C LEU A 210 4.42 1.70 -5.03
N PRO A 211 4.52 0.53 -5.68
CA PRO A 211 3.60 0.13 -6.74
C PRO A 211 2.34 -0.54 -6.19
N ASN A 212 1.57 0.20 -5.39
CA ASN A 212 0.37 -0.29 -4.68
C ASN A 212 -0.81 -0.64 -5.60
N GLY A 213 -0.71 -0.36 -6.91
CA GLY A 213 -1.81 -0.55 -7.85
C GLY A 213 -2.93 0.46 -7.64
N LEU A 214 -4.09 0.19 -8.25
CA LEU A 214 -5.29 1.01 -8.12
C LEU A 214 -6.54 0.16 -8.36
N ARG A 215 -7.69 0.70 -7.96
CA ARG A 215 -9.02 0.20 -8.33
C ARG A 215 -9.61 1.11 -9.41
N ASN A 216 -10.02 0.56 -10.54
CA ASN A 216 -10.55 1.34 -11.65
C ASN A 216 -11.99 1.79 -11.36
N ARG A 217 -12.60 2.56 -12.28
CA ARG A 217 -13.97 3.08 -12.16
C ARG A 217 -15.04 1.99 -12.20
N GLU A 218 -14.74 0.86 -12.84
CA GLU A 218 -15.60 -0.32 -12.86
C GLU A 218 -15.52 -1.13 -11.56
N GLY A 219 -14.58 -0.82 -10.67
CA GLY A 219 -14.37 -1.52 -9.39
C GLY A 219 -13.37 -2.68 -9.48
N SER A 220 -12.72 -2.91 -10.62
CA SER A 220 -11.68 -3.93 -10.79
C SER A 220 -10.29 -3.42 -10.40
N PHE A 221 -9.43 -4.32 -9.90
CA PHE A 221 -8.07 -3.99 -9.47
C PHE A 221 -7.05 -4.13 -10.62
N VAL A 222 -6.13 -3.17 -10.75
CA VAL A 222 -5.11 -3.16 -11.81
C VAL A 222 -3.76 -2.61 -11.33
N ARG A 223 -2.70 -2.91 -12.10
CA ARG A 223 -1.37 -2.26 -12.05
C ARG A 223 -0.58 -2.37 -10.74
N ILE A 224 -0.76 -3.43 -9.96
CA ILE A 224 0.14 -3.72 -8.85
C ILE A 224 1.54 -4.10 -9.36
N GLY A 225 2.56 -3.84 -8.53
CA GLY A 225 3.96 -4.29 -8.66
C GLY A 225 4.24 -5.64 -9.31
N LEU A 226 3.26 -6.55 -9.32
CA LEU A 226 3.45 -7.98 -9.55
C LEU A 226 3.37 -8.45 -11.02
N THR A 227 2.91 -7.64 -11.99
CA THR A 227 2.79 -8.10 -13.39
C THR A 227 3.22 -7.09 -14.46
N HIS A 228 3.82 -7.61 -15.53
CA HIS A 228 4.09 -6.87 -16.77
C HIS A 228 2.76 -6.44 -17.43
N PRO A 229 2.66 -5.23 -18.01
CA PRO A 229 3.77 -4.35 -18.41
C PRO A 229 4.24 -3.33 -17.34
N GLY A 230 4.04 -3.62 -16.05
CA GLY A 230 4.78 -2.96 -14.97
C GLY A 230 3.89 -2.48 -13.84
N GLY A 231 4.41 -2.58 -12.62
CA GLY A 231 3.80 -2.01 -11.44
C GLY A 231 3.71 -0.49 -11.50
N SER A 232 2.66 0.06 -10.90
CA SER A 232 2.51 1.50 -10.71
C SER A 232 1.97 1.84 -9.32
N GLY A 233 2.45 2.95 -8.78
CA GLY A 233 1.85 3.61 -7.63
C GLY A 233 1.03 4.79 -8.10
N SER A 234 -0.17 4.94 -7.57
CA SER A 234 -1.08 6.03 -7.92
C SER A 234 -1.54 6.71 -6.65
N TRP A 235 -1.44 8.05 -6.62
CA TRP A 235 -1.87 8.87 -5.50
C TRP A 235 -2.83 9.94 -5.95
N TRP A 236 -3.92 10.09 -5.20
CA TRP A 236 -4.83 11.21 -5.41
C TRP A 236 -4.17 12.54 -5.05
N THR A 237 -4.50 13.58 -5.81
CA THR A 237 -4.36 14.96 -5.33
C THR A 237 -5.66 15.39 -4.64
N SER A 238 -5.79 16.63 -4.16
CA SER A 238 -7.08 17.21 -3.76
C SER A 238 -7.68 18.13 -4.84
N THR A 239 -7.05 18.24 -6.00
CA THR A 239 -7.52 19.10 -7.09
C THR A 239 -8.64 18.44 -7.87
N ASP A 240 -9.82 19.01 -7.72
CA ASP A 240 -11.01 18.66 -8.50
C ASP A 240 -10.90 19.21 -9.94
N ILE A 241 -11.36 18.43 -10.90
CA ILE A 241 -11.39 18.79 -12.31
C ILE A 241 -12.78 18.75 -12.91
N ASN A 242 -13.80 18.87 -12.06
CA ASN A 242 -15.22 18.99 -12.41
C ASN A 242 -15.44 20.08 -13.47
N SER A 243 -15.17 19.72 -14.72
CA SER A 243 -15.30 20.51 -15.92
C SER A 243 -16.15 19.69 -16.87
N PHE A 244 -17.23 20.32 -17.34
CA PHE A 244 -18.13 19.77 -18.36
C PHE A 244 -18.81 18.42 -18.03
N GLY A 245 -19.16 18.18 -16.76
CA GLY A 245 -19.93 16.99 -16.36
C GLY A 245 -19.12 15.71 -16.19
N ASN A 246 -17.79 15.79 -16.22
CA ASN A 246 -16.91 14.68 -15.87
C ASN A 246 -16.65 14.70 -14.36
N LEU A 247 -17.19 13.71 -13.64
CA LEU A 247 -16.89 13.44 -12.23
C LEU A 247 -15.52 12.79 -12.12
N ASN A 248 -14.47 13.59 -12.28
CA ASN A 248 -13.07 13.15 -12.22
C ASN A 248 -12.30 13.94 -11.13
N GLY A 249 -11.20 13.35 -10.64
CA GLY A 249 -10.18 14.01 -9.82
C GLY A 249 -8.80 13.83 -10.45
N PHE A 250 -7.84 14.66 -10.08
CA PHE A 250 -6.45 14.52 -10.52
C PHE A 250 -5.69 13.52 -9.66
N SER A 251 -4.76 12.80 -10.29
CA SER A 251 -3.85 11.90 -9.61
C SER A 251 -2.47 11.94 -10.24
N ILE A 252 -1.47 11.62 -9.44
CA ILE A 252 -0.12 11.38 -9.89
C ILE A 252 0.14 9.87 -10.00
N LEU A 253 1.01 9.49 -10.92
CA LEU A 253 1.36 8.11 -11.20
C LEU A 253 2.88 7.97 -11.31
N LEU A 254 3.43 7.03 -10.54
CA LEU A 254 4.78 6.51 -10.72
C LEU A 254 4.71 5.14 -11.37
N THR A 255 5.54 4.89 -12.38
CA THR A 255 5.58 3.59 -13.07
C THR A 255 6.99 3.02 -13.06
N THR A 256 7.05 1.70 -13.18
CA THR A 256 8.32 0.95 -13.21
C THR A 256 9.32 1.50 -14.24
N HIS A 257 8.84 1.84 -15.45
CA HIS A 257 9.70 2.19 -16.58
C HIS A 257 9.91 3.69 -16.81
N ASN A 258 9.13 4.54 -16.12
CA ASN A 258 9.22 5.99 -16.33
C ASN A 258 10.05 6.65 -15.23
N LYS A 259 10.95 7.54 -15.66
CA LYS A 259 11.76 8.39 -14.78
C LYS A 259 11.06 9.69 -14.40
N THR A 260 10.04 10.10 -15.15
CA THR A 260 9.25 11.32 -14.89
C THR A 260 8.03 10.99 -14.03
N LEU A 261 7.49 12.00 -13.35
CA LEU A 261 6.15 11.91 -12.76
C LEU A 261 5.11 11.97 -13.90
N ILE A 262 3.98 11.31 -13.72
CA ILE A 262 2.87 11.33 -14.69
C ILE A 262 1.63 11.87 -14.01
N TYR A 263 0.98 12.85 -14.65
CA TYR A 263 -0.31 13.38 -14.24
C TYR A 263 -1.43 12.76 -15.07
N GLN A 264 -2.53 12.41 -14.42
CA GLN A 264 -3.69 11.81 -15.07
C GLN A 264 -4.96 12.18 -14.32
N ASP A 265 -6.06 12.31 -15.05
CA ASP A 265 -7.38 12.36 -14.46
C ASP A 265 -7.99 10.97 -14.34
N ARG A 266 -8.79 10.78 -13.28
CA ARG A 266 -9.49 9.53 -13.02
C ARG A 266 -10.89 9.81 -12.51
N ARG A 267 -11.82 8.92 -12.80
CA ARG A 267 -13.19 9.01 -12.26
C ARG A 267 -13.14 9.05 -10.74
N GLN A 268 -14.03 9.82 -10.13
CA GLN A 268 -14.12 9.98 -8.68
C GLN A 268 -14.38 8.66 -7.95
N THR A 269 -14.96 7.68 -8.64
CA THR A 269 -15.16 6.31 -8.16
C THR A 269 -13.92 5.42 -8.31
N SER A 270 -12.79 5.87 -8.87
CA SER A 270 -11.55 5.07 -8.88
C SER A 270 -10.97 4.99 -7.46
N GLY A 271 -10.18 3.97 -7.14
CA GLY A 271 -9.49 3.81 -5.86
C GLY A 271 -7.99 3.97 -6.01
N GLN A 272 -7.38 4.85 -5.22
CA GLN A 272 -5.94 5.11 -5.24
C GLN A 272 -5.41 5.32 -3.83
N CYS A 273 -4.10 5.26 -3.67
CA CYS A 273 -3.47 5.60 -2.40
C CYS A 273 -3.61 7.10 -2.12
N VAL A 274 -3.47 7.45 -0.84
CA VAL A 274 -3.44 8.83 -0.38
C VAL A 274 -2.17 9.03 0.41
N ARG A 275 -1.59 10.21 0.25
CA ARG A 275 -0.42 10.68 0.98
C ARG A 275 -0.69 12.10 1.41
N CYS A 276 -0.30 12.47 2.62
CA CYS A 276 -0.58 13.79 3.16
C CYS A 276 0.65 14.68 3.16
N LYS A 277 0.42 15.99 3.14
CA LYS A 277 1.40 17.04 3.36
C LYS A 277 0.95 17.89 4.54
N GLN A 278 1.90 18.39 5.33
CA GLN A 278 1.59 19.22 6.48
C GLN A 278 1.06 20.58 6.03
N ASP A 279 0.10 21.12 6.77
CA ASP A 279 -0.40 22.48 6.58
C ASP A 279 0.71 23.49 6.90
N ASN A 280 0.74 24.59 6.15
CA ASN A 280 1.66 25.72 6.36
C ASN A 280 1.12 26.71 7.39
#